data_AF-A0A453CFH6-F1
#
_entry.id   AF-A0A453CFH6-F1
#
_cell.length_a   1.000
_cell.length_b   1.000
_cell.length_c   1.000
_cell.angle_alpha   90.00
_cell.angle_beta   90.00
_cell.angle_gamma   90.00
#
_symmetry.space_group_name_H-M   'P 1'
#
loop_
_entity.id
_entity.type
_entity.pdbx_description
1 polymer ?
#
loop_
_entity_poly.entity_id
_entity_poly.type
_entity_poly.pdbx_seq_one_letter_code
_entity_poly.pdbx_strand_id
1 'polypeptide(L)'
;GSARRSRRATSSPSGGFSSCSAATPAASPTSTSCSTASTGPSSARTSTAGSTPPSYRRSSGTAGMTGRWTSSSQIGHSGAGPEINIKPWDALYKDLKDGNSKGKWFSREPYAYWKGNAAVATSRQELVKCNVSSTQDWNARIYTQDWFKESKEGYKTSNLGSQCTHRYKIYIEGSAWSISQKYILACDSMTLLVTPKYYDFFSRSLMPLQHYWPVRDDNKCASIQYAVDWGNSHKQLVHSFYQHLNMHVITFFTAEHY
;
A
#
# COMPACT_ATOMS: atom_id res chain seq x y z
N GLY A 1 63.10 22.24 -10.96
CA GLY A 1 64.06 21.41 -10.21
C GLY A 1 63.31 20.32 -9.47
N SER A 2 63.73 19.07 -9.73
CA SER A 2 63.50 17.78 -9.03
C SER A 2 62.28 17.64 -8.10
N ALA A 3 61.26 16.80 -8.37
CA ALA A 3 61.25 15.35 -8.58
C ALA A 3 61.85 14.52 -7.42
N ARG A 4 61.00 13.78 -6.69
CA ARG A 4 61.29 12.40 -6.30
C ARG A 4 60.03 11.57 -6.15
N ARG A 5 60.12 10.38 -6.71
CA ARG A 5 59.14 9.32 -6.97
C ARG A 5 59.74 8.03 -6.41
N SER A 6 58.95 7.16 -5.82
CA SER A 6 59.20 5.70 -5.70
C SER A 6 57.86 5.06 -5.28
N ARG A 7 57.12 4.21 -6.03
CA ARG A 7 57.37 2.86 -6.63
C ARG A 7 57.89 1.86 -5.57
N ARG A 8 57.44 0.60 -5.45
CA ARG A 8 56.46 -0.31 -6.12
C ARG A 8 56.50 -1.66 -5.36
N ALA A 9 55.43 -2.47 -5.38
CA ALA A 9 55.38 -3.95 -5.58
C ALA A 9 54.12 -4.54 -4.88
N THR A 10 53.06 -5.01 -5.56
CA THR A 10 52.84 -6.28 -6.30
C THR A 10 52.97 -7.57 -5.47
N SER A 11 51.84 -8.24 -5.20
CA SER A 11 51.62 -9.67 -5.53
C SER A 11 50.20 -10.12 -5.18
N SER A 12 49.44 -10.53 -6.19
CA SER A 12 48.54 -11.70 -6.11
C SER A 12 49.32 -12.90 -6.66
N PRO A 13 48.96 -14.16 -6.34
CA PRO A 13 48.02 -14.86 -7.25
C PRO A 13 47.13 -15.95 -6.59
N SER A 14 46.11 -16.37 -7.35
CA SER A 14 45.56 -17.75 -7.53
C SER A 14 45.35 -18.65 -6.30
N GLY A 15 44.19 -19.22 -6.00
CA GLY A 15 43.35 -20.05 -6.88
C GLY A 15 43.33 -21.48 -6.34
N GLY A 16 42.18 -22.17 -6.32
CA GLY A 16 42.13 -23.60 -5.96
C GLY A 16 40.80 -24.08 -5.42
N PHE A 17 39.98 -24.63 -6.32
CA PHE A 17 38.89 -25.58 -6.04
C PHE A 17 39.43 -26.89 -5.45
N SER A 18 38.59 -27.60 -4.67
CA SER A 18 38.41 -29.07 -4.63
C SER A 18 37.63 -29.45 -3.35
N SER A 19 36.39 -29.93 -3.41
CA SER A 19 35.88 -31.23 -3.90
C SER A 19 35.94 -32.34 -2.85
N CYS A 20 34.79 -33.03 -2.75
CA CYS A 20 34.43 -34.23 -1.99
C CYS A 20 35.55 -35.25 -1.75
N SER A 21 35.49 -35.92 -0.60
CA SER A 21 36.11 -37.23 -0.38
C SER A 21 35.04 -38.23 0.05
N ALA A 22 34.88 -39.26 -0.77
CA ALA A 22 34.19 -40.50 -0.47
C ALA A 22 35.16 -41.48 0.21
N ALA A 23 34.63 -42.36 1.06
CA ALA A 23 35.27 -43.60 1.46
C ALA A 23 34.35 -44.79 1.09
N THR A 24 34.97 -45.78 0.46
CA THR A 24 34.47 -46.99 -0.24
C THR A 24 34.50 -48.24 0.69
N PRO A 25 34.47 -49.50 0.22
CA PRO A 25 33.39 -50.26 -0.46
C PRO A 25 33.15 -51.67 0.15
N ALA A 26 32.08 -52.37 -0.25
CA ALA A 26 32.01 -53.86 -0.32
C ALA A 26 30.74 -54.25 -1.12
N ALA A 27 30.84 -54.66 -2.38
CA ALA A 27 31.04 -56.03 -2.90
C ALA A 27 29.74 -56.86 -3.02
N SER A 28 29.31 -57.05 -4.27
CA SER A 28 28.23 -57.93 -4.76
C SER A 28 28.64 -59.42 -4.74
N PRO A 29 27.71 -60.35 -5.06
CA PRO A 29 27.71 -60.87 -6.43
C PRO A 29 26.32 -61.09 -7.07
N THR A 30 26.40 -61.20 -8.40
CA THR A 30 25.43 -61.32 -9.51
C THR A 30 24.52 -62.55 -9.56
N SER A 31 23.35 -62.42 -10.21
CA SER A 31 23.03 -63.17 -11.45
C SER A 31 21.80 -62.60 -12.18
N THR A 32 21.81 -62.79 -13.49
CA THR A 32 21.00 -62.13 -14.54
C THR A 32 19.89 -63.06 -15.03
N SER A 33 18.69 -62.53 -15.31
CA SER A 33 17.91 -62.93 -16.49
C SER A 33 16.76 -61.95 -16.79
N CYS A 34 16.76 -61.39 -17.99
CA CYS A 34 15.63 -60.66 -18.57
C CYS A 34 14.57 -61.62 -19.10
N SER A 35 13.28 -61.28 -18.95
CA SER A 35 12.23 -61.61 -19.94
C SER A 35 11.02 -60.68 -19.77
N THR A 36 10.55 -60.22 -20.92
CA THR A 36 9.46 -59.27 -21.22
C THR A 36 8.07 -59.77 -20.84
N ALA A 37 7.16 -58.86 -20.42
CA ALA A 37 5.73 -58.96 -20.74
C ALA A 37 5.02 -57.60 -20.59
N SER A 38 4.32 -57.21 -21.65
CA SER A 38 3.51 -56.01 -21.79
C SER A 38 2.05 -56.24 -21.38
N THR A 39 1.49 -55.20 -20.75
CA THR A 39 0.10 -54.68 -20.81
C THR A 39 -1.10 -55.53 -20.34
N GLY A 40 -1.81 -54.98 -19.35
CA GLY A 40 -3.25 -55.18 -19.10
C GLY A 40 -3.74 -54.20 -18.01
N PRO A 41 -4.84 -53.46 -18.19
CA PRO A 41 -5.19 -52.34 -17.31
C PRO A 41 -5.99 -52.82 -16.09
N SER A 42 -5.62 -52.37 -14.90
CA SER A 42 -6.49 -52.46 -13.72
C SER A 42 -6.76 -51.07 -13.18
N SER A 43 -8.04 -50.72 -13.19
CA SER A 43 -8.61 -49.47 -12.72
C SER A 43 -8.42 -49.33 -11.20
N ALA A 44 -7.40 -48.59 -10.79
CA ALA A 44 -7.30 -48.06 -9.44
C ALA A 44 -7.96 -46.68 -9.39
N ARG A 45 -9.05 -46.58 -8.65
CA ARG A 45 -9.82 -45.35 -8.42
C ARG A 45 -9.03 -44.44 -7.48
N THR A 46 -8.24 -43.52 -8.03
CA THR A 46 -7.57 -42.48 -7.24
C THR A 46 -8.58 -41.41 -6.85
N SER A 47 -8.83 -41.25 -5.55
CA SER A 47 -9.60 -40.14 -5.01
C SER A 47 -8.81 -38.84 -5.20
N THR A 48 -9.18 -38.02 -6.19
CA THR A 48 -8.74 -36.64 -6.28
C THR A 48 -9.38 -35.84 -5.15
N ALA A 49 -8.58 -35.50 -4.14
CA ALA A 49 -8.91 -34.41 -3.23
C ALA A 49 -9.13 -33.15 -4.08
N GLY A 50 -10.34 -32.61 -4.05
CA GLY A 50 -10.70 -31.41 -4.79
C GLY A 50 -9.81 -30.26 -4.35
N SER A 51 -8.88 -29.84 -5.22
CA SER A 51 -8.19 -28.58 -5.07
C SER A 51 -9.23 -27.47 -5.14
N THR A 52 -9.45 -26.77 -4.03
CA THR A 52 -10.23 -25.53 -4.01
C THR A 52 -9.67 -24.61 -5.11
N PRO A 53 -10.50 -24.11 -6.05
CA PRO A 53 -10.03 -23.15 -7.04
C PRO A 53 -9.41 -21.93 -6.34
N PRO A 54 -8.34 -21.31 -6.87
CA PRO A 54 -7.78 -20.11 -6.27
C PRO A 54 -8.87 -19.04 -6.16
N SER A 55 -9.28 -18.72 -4.93
CA SER A 55 -10.18 -17.60 -4.69
C SER A 55 -9.39 -16.31 -4.89
N TYR A 56 -9.73 -15.55 -5.93
CA TYR A 56 -9.10 -14.27 -6.19
C TYR A 56 -9.74 -13.19 -5.32
N ARG A 57 -8.92 -12.47 -4.53
CA ARG A 57 -9.37 -11.38 -3.66
C ARG A 57 -8.61 -10.10 -3.99
N ARG A 58 -9.32 -8.97 -4.08
CA ARG A 58 -8.73 -7.66 -4.45
C ARG A 58 -7.77 -7.11 -3.39
N SER A 59 -7.87 -7.57 -2.14
CA SER A 59 -6.83 -7.41 -1.13
C SER A 59 -6.72 -8.68 -0.29
N SER A 60 -5.56 -8.85 0.32
CA SER A 60 -5.28 -9.92 1.29
C SER A 60 -5.09 -9.33 2.68
N GLY A 61 -5.70 -9.92 3.69
CA GLY A 61 -5.20 -9.76 5.06
C GLY A 61 -3.84 -10.46 5.21
N THR A 62 -3.14 -10.23 6.32
CA THR A 62 -1.87 -10.91 6.63
C THR A 62 -1.96 -12.44 6.60
N ALA A 63 -3.18 -13.02 6.63
CA ALA A 63 -3.43 -14.46 6.61
C ALA A 63 -3.88 -15.07 5.26
N GLY A 64 -3.87 -14.36 4.13
CA GLY A 64 -4.38 -14.95 2.88
C GLY A 64 -3.74 -14.41 1.60
N MET A 65 -2.64 -15.00 1.13
CA MET A 65 -2.03 -14.66 -0.16
C MET A 65 -2.70 -15.42 -1.32
N THR A 66 -3.30 -14.71 -2.27
CA THR A 66 -3.52 -15.21 -3.65
C THR A 66 -3.51 -14.06 -4.69
N GLY A 67 -2.68 -14.20 -5.72
CA GLY A 67 -2.86 -13.65 -7.09
C GLY A 67 -2.70 -12.12 -7.32
N ARG A 68 -1.89 -11.76 -8.32
CA ARG A 68 -1.73 -10.39 -8.86
C ARG A 68 -2.96 -10.00 -9.70
N TRP A 69 -3.55 -8.83 -9.44
CA TRP A 69 -4.54 -8.16 -10.29
C TRP A 69 -4.19 -6.68 -10.46
N THR A 70 -4.40 -6.16 -11.67
CA THR A 70 -4.47 -4.72 -11.98
C THR A 70 -5.89 -4.21 -11.67
N SER A 71 -6.00 -3.00 -11.13
CA SER A 71 -7.27 -2.39 -10.73
C SER A 71 -8.06 -1.92 -11.97
N SER A 72 -8.77 -2.82 -12.65
CA SER A 72 -9.90 -2.40 -13.49
C SER A 72 -11.04 -2.00 -12.57
N SER A 73 -11.25 -0.70 -12.38
CA SER A 73 -12.51 -0.18 -11.90
C SER A 73 -13.59 -0.45 -12.96
N GLN A 74 -14.14 -1.66 -12.99
CA GLN A 74 -15.42 -1.98 -13.65
C GLN A 74 -15.82 -3.42 -13.33
N ILE A 75 -17.12 -3.61 -13.13
CA ILE A 75 -17.82 -4.86 -12.82
C ILE A 75 -17.67 -5.28 -11.34
N GLY A 76 -18.65 -4.85 -10.55
CA GLY A 76 -18.82 -5.32 -9.18
C GLY A 76 -19.26 -6.78 -9.15
N HIS A 77 -18.70 -7.55 -8.22
CA HIS A 77 -19.34 -8.66 -7.51
C HIS A 77 -18.38 -9.13 -6.40
N SER A 78 -18.43 -8.45 -5.25
CA SER A 78 -18.04 -9.00 -3.94
C SER A 78 -18.18 -7.92 -2.85
N GLY A 79 -19.34 -7.86 -2.18
CA GLY A 79 -19.55 -7.37 -0.79
C GLY A 79 -19.18 -5.93 -0.38
N ALA A 80 -18.31 -5.23 -1.11
CA ALA A 80 -18.00 -3.82 -0.93
C ALA A 80 -18.50 -3.10 -2.18
N GLY A 81 -19.61 -2.37 -2.05
CA GLY A 81 -20.16 -1.59 -3.16
C GLY A 81 -19.11 -0.63 -3.74
N PRO A 82 -19.26 -0.23 -5.03
CA PRO A 82 -18.45 0.86 -5.56
C PRO A 82 -18.62 2.08 -4.65
N GLU A 83 -17.51 2.75 -4.36
CA GLU A 83 -17.53 4.01 -3.63
C GLU A 83 -18.45 4.98 -4.39
N ILE A 84 -19.45 5.49 -3.68
CA ILE A 84 -20.64 6.11 -4.30
C ILE A 84 -20.22 7.41 -5.00
N ASN A 85 -20.61 7.56 -6.26
CA ASN A 85 -20.41 8.78 -7.05
C ASN A 85 -18.93 9.21 -7.21
N ILE A 86 -18.02 8.27 -7.46
CA ILE A 86 -16.62 8.56 -7.77
C ILE A 86 -16.39 8.55 -9.28
N LYS A 87 -15.78 9.61 -9.81
CA LYS A 87 -15.40 9.74 -11.22
C LYS A 87 -14.33 8.69 -11.62
N PRO A 88 -14.22 8.31 -12.91
CA PRO A 88 -13.05 7.59 -13.42
C PRO A 88 -11.74 8.32 -13.07
N TRP A 89 -10.65 7.57 -12.94
CA TRP A 89 -9.39 8.10 -12.42
C TRP A 89 -8.89 9.34 -13.18
N ASP A 90 -8.88 9.33 -14.52
CA ASP A 90 -8.37 10.48 -15.28
C ASP A 90 -9.16 11.77 -15.04
N ALA A 91 -10.48 11.66 -14.91
CA ALA A 91 -11.34 12.80 -14.62
C ALA A 91 -11.20 13.24 -13.15
N LEU A 92 -11.11 12.28 -12.21
CA LEU A 92 -10.87 12.57 -10.80
C LEU A 92 -9.49 13.19 -10.56
N TYR A 93 -8.47 12.72 -11.26
CA TYR A 93 -7.10 13.20 -11.14
C TYR A 93 -6.97 14.64 -11.61
N LYS A 94 -7.70 15.04 -12.67
CA LYS A 94 -7.83 16.45 -13.06
C LYS A 94 -8.43 17.29 -11.93
N ASP A 95 -9.56 16.87 -11.36
CA ASP A 95 -10.18 17.57 -10.22
C ASP A 95 -9.22 17.68 -9.02
N LEU A 96 -8.45 16.63 -8.72
CA LEU A 96 -7.47 16.62 -7.63
C LEU A 96 -6.31 17.56 -7.91
N LYS A 97 -5.78 17.56 -9.15
CA LYS A 97 -4.72 18.48 -9.58
C LYS A 97 -5.18 19.94 -9.50
N ASP A 98 -6.40 20.22 -9.92
CA ASP A 98 -7.00 21.56 -9.80
C ASP A 98 -7.17 21.93 -8.32
N GLY A 99 -7.66 20.99 -7.50
CA GLY A 99 -7.75 21.12 -6.04
C GLY A 99 -6.42 21.48 -5.38
N ASN A 100 -5.36 20.75 -5.74
CA ASN A 100 -4.00 20.96 -5.24
C ASN A 100 -3.45 22.34 -5.63
N SER A 101 -3.88 22.87 -6.78
CA SER A 101 -3.41 24.14 -7.34
C SER A 101 -4.12 25.37 -6.76
N LYS A 102 -5.20 25.20 -5.98
CA LYS A 102 -5.95 26.31 -5.37
C LYS A 102 -5.16 27.10 -4.32
N GLY A 103 -4.11 26.51 -3.75
CA GLY A 103 -3.28 27.17 -2.74
C GLY A 103 -1.90 26.53 -2.63
N LYS A 104 -0.90 27.33 -2.29
CA LYS A 104 0.47 26.83 -2.06
C LYS A 104 0.45 25.88 -0.85
N TRP A 105 1.32 24.87 -0.86
CA TRP A 105 1.44 23.93 0.24
C TRP A 105 1.55 24.59 1.62
N PHE A 106 2.42 25.60 1.73
CA PHE A 106 2.64 26.33 2.98
C PHE A 106 1.43 27.12 3.47
N SER A 107 0.47 27.47 2.61
CA SER A 107 -0.76 28.17 3.00
C SER A 107 -1.92 27.23 3.31
N ARG A 108 -1.74 25.90 3.17
CA ARG A 108 -2.77 24.93 3.55
C ARG A 108 -2.95 24.87 5.06
N GLU A 109 -4.15 24.46 5.49
CA GLU A 109 -4.51 24.31 6.90
C GLU A 109 -3.53 23.36 7.61
N PRO A 110 -2.97 23.73 8.77
CA PRO A 110 -1.89 23.01 9.44
C PRO A 110 -2.36 21.76 10.22
N TYR A 111 -3.52 21.20 9.86
CA TYR A 111 -4.15 20.10 10.59
C TYR A 111 -4.24 18.83 9.75
N ALA A 112 -4.37 17.69 10.41
CA ALA A 112 -4.73 16.44 9.78
C ALA A 112 -6.21 16.40 9.43
N TYR A 113 -6.52 16.00 8.21
CA TYR A 113 -7.88 15.97 7.70
C TYR A 113 -8.31 14.58 7.30
N TRP A 114 -9.53 14.23 7.70
CA TRP A 114 -10.23 13.06 7.20
C TRP A 114 -11.71 13.38 6.98
N LYS A 115 -12.26 12.88 5.87
CA LYS A 115 -13.69 12.86 5.63
C LYS A 115 -14.12 11.51 5.08
N GLY A 116 -15.14 10.89 5.66
CA GLY A 116 -15.62 9.60 5.19
C GLY A 116 -16.72 9.00 6.06
N ASN A 117 -17.29 7.89 5.60
CA ASN A 117 -18.30 7.17 6.37
C ASN A 117 -17.63 6.45 7.55
N ALA A 118 -17.96 6.86 8.78
CA ALA A 118 -17.43 6.27 10.00
C ALA A 118 -18.19 5.00 10.43
N ALA A 119 -19.42 4.81 9.98
CA ALA A 119 -20.27 3.69 10.41
C ALA A 119 -19.79 2.32 9.89
N VAL A 120 -18.91 2.29 8.89
CA VAL A 120 -18.45 1.04 8.24
C VAL A 120 -17.38 0.28 9.02
N ALA A 121 -16.77 0.89 10.05
CA ALA A 121 -15.70 0.24 10.83
C ALA A 121 -15.49 0.87 12.20
N THR A 122 -15.25 0.04 13.22
CA THR A 122 -14.91 0.48 14.58
C THR A 122 -13.67 1.40 14.60
N SER A 123 -12.62 1.08 13.85
CA SER A 123 -11.40 1.92 13.80
C SER A 123 -11.70 3.34 13.27
N ARG A 124 -12.68 3.51 12.36
CA ARG A 124 -13.14 4.85 11.94
C ARG A 124 -13.97 5.56 12.99
N GLN A 125 -14.84 4.84 13.72
CA GLN A 125 -15.56 5.41 14.85
C GLN A 125 -14.59 5.90 15.94
N GLU A 126 -13.50 5.18 16.16
CA GLU A 126 -12.43 5.61 17.07
C GLU A 126 -11.68 6.83 16.53
N LEU A 127 -11.40 6.91 15.23
CA LEU A 127 -10.78 8.09 14.62
C LEU A 127 -11.61 9.35 14.82
N VAL A 128 -12.95 9.26 14.80
CA VAL A 128 -13.84 10.39 15.07
C VAL A 128 -13.61 10.99 16.45
N LYS A 129 -13.19 10.18 17.44
CA LYS A 129 -12.85 10.67 18.79
C LYS A 129 -11.59 11.54 18.83
N CYS A 130 -10.77 11.50 17.78
CA CYS A 130 -9.60 12.37 17.65
C CYS A 130 -9.96 13.79 17.17
N ASN A 131 -11.23 14.06 16.83
CA ASN A 131 -11.64 15.41 16.44
C ASN A 131 -11.51 16.38 17.63
N VAL A 132 -11.44 17.68 17.31
CA VAL A 132 -11.37 18.73 18.34
C VAL A 132 -12.54 18.66 19.32
N SER A 133 -12.24 18.84 20.60
CA SER A 133 -13.20 18.94 21.71
C SER A 133 -12.91 20.17 22.56
N SER A 134 -13.76 20.47 23.55
CA SER A 134 -13.54 21.61 24.46
C SER A 134 -12.30 21.48 25.34
N THR A 135 -11.78 20.26 25.53
CA THR A 135 -10.67 19.96 26.44
C THR A 135 -9.40 19.51 25.73
N GLN A 136 -9.52 19.07 24.47
CA GLN A 136 -8.41 18.45 23.74
C GLN A 136 -8.53 18.74 22.23
N ASP A 137 -7.43 19.21 21.64
CA ASP A 137 -7.21 19.28 20.19
C ASP A 137 -6.02 18.37 19.82
N TRP A 138 -6.28 17.33 19.03
CA TRP A 138 -5.26 16.40 18.53
C TRP A 138 -4.64 16.88 17.20
N ASN A 139 -4.89 18.14 16.81
CA ASN A 139 -4.56 18.70 15.50
C ASN A 139 -5.21 17.94 14.33
N ALA A 140 -6.40 17.39 14.56
CA ALA A 140 -7.17 16.64 13.59
C ALA A 140 -8.55 17.27 13.34
N ARG A 141 -9.00 17.24 12.09
CA ARG A 141 -10.29 17.72 11.60
C ARG A 141 -10.97 16.55 10.90
N ILE A 142 -11.86 15.89 11.64
CA ILE A 142 -12.49 14.63 11.24
C ILE A 142 -13.97 14.87 10.94
N TYR A 143 -14.39 14.59 9.72
CA TYR A 143 -15.76 14.84 9.25
C TYR A 143 -16.42 13.53 8.83
N THR A 144 -17.50 13.16 9.51
CA THR A 144 -18.29 11.97 9.16
C THR A 144 -19.19 12.26 7.96
N GLN A 145 -19.16 11.38 6.97
CA GLN A 145 -19.98 11.48 5.76
C GLN A 145 -21.18 10.53 5.84
N ASP A 146 -22.37 11.10 5.66
CA ASP A 146 -23.63 10.37 5.56
C ASP A 146 -24.04 10.27 4.08
N TRP A 147 -23.95 9.07 3.52
CA TRP A 147 -24.26 8.83 2.11
C TRP A 147 -25.75 8.99 1.77
N PHE A 148 -26.65 8.76 2.73
CA PHE A 148 -28.09 8.99 2.50
C PHE A 148 -28.37 10.48 2.37
N LYS A 149 -27.72 11.30 3.20
CA LYS A 149 -27.80 12.76 3.09
C LYS A 149 -27.14 13.27 1.80
N GLU A 150 -25.92 12.84 1.50
CA GLU A 150 -25.21 13.25 0.28
C GLU A 150 -26.01 12.90 -0.99
N SER A 151 -26.63 11.72 -1.03
CA SER A 151 -27.46 11.33 -2.17
C SER A 151 -28.68 12.24 -2.36
N LYS A 152 -29.29 12.74 -1.27
CA LYS A 152 -30.41 13.70 -1.36
C LYS A 152 -29.95 15.09 -1.79
N GLU A 153 -28.74 15.48 -1.42
CA GLU A 153 -28.18 16.81 -1.71
C GLU A 153 -27.38 16.86 -3.02
N GLY A 154 -27.25 15.73 -3.73
CA GLY A 154 -26.55 15.64 -5.00
C GLY A 154 -25.03 15.62 -4.87
N TYR A 155 -24.49 15.06 -3.78
CA TYR A 155 -23.06 14.84 -3.54
C TYR A 155 -22.20 16.11 -3.55
N LYS A 156 -22.81 17.27 -3.26
CA LYS A 156 -22.16 18.59 -3.33
C LYS A 156 -20.98 18.71 -2.38
N THR A 157 -21.01 18.02 -1.23
CA THR A 157 -19.95 18.13 -0.24
C THR A 157 -18.96 16.96 -0.27
N SER A 158 -19.22 15.91 -1.05
CA SER A 158 -18.35 14.74 -1.16
C SER A 158 -17.33 14.80 -2.31
N ASN A 159 -17.24 15.92 -3.05
CA ASN A 159 -16.22 16.07 -4.08
C ASN A 159 -14.81 15.92 -3.48
N LEU A 160 -13.96 15.07 -4.05
CA LEU A 160 -12.64 14.78 -3.50
C LEU A 160 -11.61 15.88 -3.81
N GLY A 161 -11.70 16.52 -4.97
CA GLY A 161 -10.82 17.61 -5.39
C GLY A 161 -10.92 18.85 -4.48
N SER A 162 -12.07 19.07 -3.84
CA SER A 162 -12.23 20.16 -2.86
C SER A 162 -11.66 19.84 -1.47
N GLN A 163 -11.21 18.60 -1.22
CA GLN A 163 -10.74 18.15 0.09
C GLN A 163 -9.21 18.19 0.25
N CYS A 164 -8.47 18.70 -0.72
CA CYS A 164 -7.01 18.82 -0.71
C CYS A 164 -6.52 20.17 -0.12
N THR A 165 -7.18 20.63 0.95
CA THR A 165 -6.95 21.96 1.55
C THR A 165 -6.05 21.94 2.78
N HIS A 166 -5.67 20.76 3.25
CA HIS A 166 -4.93 20.54 4.49
C HIS A 166 -3.53 19.99 4.24
N ARG A 167 -2.59 20.30 5.15
CA ARG A 167 -1.21 19.80 5.10
C ARG A 167 -1.07 18.31 5.41
N TYR A 168 -2.07 17.70 6.00
CA TYR A 168 -1.99 16.27 6.32
C TYR A 168 -3.32 15.61 5.98
N LYS A 169 -3.26 14.44 5.33
CA LYS A 169 -4.44 13.64 4.98
C LYS A 169 -4.34 12.28 5.63
N ILE A 170 -5.37 11.89 6.36
CA ILE A 170 -5.38 10.61 7.06
C ILE A 170 -5.96 9.54 6.14
N TYR A 171 -5.26 8.42 6.01
CA TYR A 171 -5.79 7.18 5.48
C TYR A 171 -6.12 6.22 6.62
N ILE A 172 -7.32 5.64 6.58
CA ILE A 172 -7.77 4.62 7.50
C ILE A 172 -8.72 3.66 6.77
N GLU A 173 -8.57 2.37 7.06
CA GLU A 173 -9.37 1.31 6.46
C GLU A 173 -10.84 1.39 6.89
N GLY A 174 -11.71 0.77 6.10
CA GLY A 174 -13.12 0.57 6.43
C GLY A 174 -13.34 -0.85 6.93
N SER A 175 -14.41 -1.50 6.48
CA SER A 175 -14.62 -2.93 6.73
C SER A 175 -13.52 -3.80 6.10
N ALA A 176 -12.83 -3.26 5.08
CA ALA A 176 -11.66 -3.82 4.42
C ALA A 176 -10.70 -2.68 3.99
N TRP A 177 -9.74 -2.95 3.10
CA TRP A 177 -8.96 -1.90 2.43
C TRP A 177 -9.89 -0.81 1.86
N SER A 178 -9.45 0.44 1.91
CA SER A 178 -10.25 1.56 1.44
C SER A 178 -9.72 2.06 0.11
N ILE A 179 -10.60 2.10 -0.91
CA ILE A 179 -10.29 2.71 -2.23
C ILE A 179 -9.78 4.14 -2.06
N SER A 180 -10.10 4.78 -0.93
CA SER A 180 -9.68 6.12 -0.59
C SER A 180 -8.19 6.41 -0.57
N GLN A 181 -7.36 5.39 -0.42
CA GLN A 181 -5.92 5.56 -0.36
C GLN A 181 -5.37 6.28 -1.60
N LYS A 182 -5.84 5.89 -2.80
CA LYS A 182 -5.30 6.40 -4.06
C LYS A 182 -5.49 7.90 -4.20
N TYR A 183 -6.67 8.41 -3.85
CA TYR A 183 -6.99 9.82 -3.99
C TYR A 183 -6.49 10.66 -2.81
N ILE A 184 -6.31 10.04 -1.63
CA ILE A 184 -5.64 10.69 -0.49
C ILE A 184 -4.19 11.00 -0.84
N LEU A 185 -3.47 10.03 -1.42
CA LEU A 185 -2.09 10.22 -1.86
C LEU A 185 -1.98 11.29 -2.96
N ALA A 186 -2.99 11.39 -3.83
CA ALA A 186 -3.00 12.38 -4.91
C ALA A 186 -3.34 13.81 -4.47
N CYS A 187 -3.68 14.08 -3.20
CA CYS A 187 -4.00 15.44 -2.72
C CYS A 187 -2.78 16.36 -2.53
N ASP A 188 -1.60 15.99 -3.01
CA ASP A 188 -0.34 16.68 -2.75
C ASP A 188 -0.12 16.95 -1.25
N SER A 189 -0.60 16.03 -0.39
CA SER A 189 -0.52 16.17 1.06
C SER A 189 0.33 15.09 1.71
N MET A 190 1.00 15.42 2.82
CA MET A 190 1.64 14.41 3.64
C MET A 190 0.57 13.44 4.15
N THR A 191 0.67 12.19 3.73
CA THR A 191 -0.31 11.16 4.06
C THR A 191 0.04 10.53 5.40
N LEU A 192 -0.90 10.59 6.35
CA LEU A 192 -0.83 9.90 7.63
C LEU A 192 -1.57 8.57 7.49
N LEU A 193 -0.83 7.46 7.45
CA LEU A 193 -1.39 6.15 7.16
C LEU A 193 -1.57 5.37 8.47
N VAL A 194 -2.81 5.21 8.91
CA VAL A 194 -3.14 4.35 10.05
C VAL A 194 -2.80 2.91 9.68
N THR A 195 -2.07 2.24 10.57
CA THR A 195 -1.49 0.91 10.37
C THR A 195 -2.49 -0.03 9.68
N PRO A 196 -2.25 -0.42 8.42
CA PRO A 196 -3.23 -1.14 7.61
C PRO A 196 -3.22 -2.63 7.98
N LYS A 197 -4.39 -3.26 7.89
CA LYS A 197 -4.55 -4.73 8.05
C LYS A 197 -4.67 -5.42 6.70
N TYR A 198 -5.03 -4.68 5.66
CA TYR A 198 -5.21 -5.16 4.30
C TYR A 198 -4.17 -4.54 3.38
N TYR A 199 -3.62 -5.38 2.52
CA TYR A 199 -2.68 -4.95 1.49
C TYR A 199 -3.25 -5.31 0.13
N ASP A 200 -3.50 -4.30 -0.68
CA ASP A 200 -3.69 -4.42 -2.13
C ASP A 200 -2.36 -4.33 -2.88
N PHE A 201 -2.40 -4.37 -4.21
CA PHE A 201 -1.19 -4.43 -5.04
C PHE A 201 -0.33 -3.16 -4.93
N PHE A 202 -0.92 -1.97 -4.77
CA PHE A 202 -0.14 -0.72 -4.72
C PHE A 202 0.31 -0.40 -3.29
N SER A 203 -0.50 -0.69 -2.28
CA SER A 203 -0.17 -0.43 -0.87
C SER A 203 1.06 -1.20 -0.41
N ARG A 204 1.35 -2.37 -1.02
CA ARG A 204 2.58 -3.14 -0.81
C ARG A 204 3.85 -2.42 -1.25
N SER A 205 3.74 -1.52 -2.21
CA SER A 205 4.87 -0.74 -2.73
C SER A 205 5.08 0.56 -1.95
N LEU A 206 4.18 0.90 -1.01
CA LEU A 206 4.32 2.09 -0.18
C LEU A 206 5.33 1.84 0.94
N MET A 207 6.23 2.81 1.14
CA MET A 207 7.32 2.71 2.10
C MET A 207 7.09 3.74 3.20
N PRO A 208 7.18 3.36 4.48
CA PRO A 208 7.05 4.32 5.57
C PRO A 208 8.15 5.37 5.49
N LEU A 209 7.81 6.62 5.83
CA LEU A 209 8.67 7.82 5.77
C LEU A 209 9.16 8.21 4.35
N GLN A 210 8.87 7.38 3.35
CA GLN A 210 9.08 7.69 1.94
C GLN A 210 7.78 7.85 1.17
N HIS A 211 6.63 7.38 1.60
CA HIS A 211 5.37 7.61 0.87
C HIS A 211 4.28 8.11 1.80
N TYR A 212 4.42 7.82 3.09
CA TYR A 212 3.48 8.18 4.13
C TYR A 212 4.18 8.24 5.48
N TRP A 213 3.55 8.91 6.42
CA TRP A 213 3.89 8.87 7.83
C TRP A 213 3.07 7.77 8.54
N PRO A 214 3.71 6.78 9.20
CA PRO A 214 2.99 5.71 9.87
C PRO A 214 2.25 6.23 11.11
N VAL A 215 0.99 5.85 11.26
CA VAL A 215 0.16 6.14 12.44
C VAL A 215 -0.23 4.83 13.11
N ARG A 216 -0.05 4.78 14.43
CA ARG A 216 -0.42 3.61 15.23
C ARG A 216 -1.93 3.45 15.33
N ASP A 217 -2.47 2.26 15.10
CA ASP A 217 -3.92 1.99 15.25
C ASP A 217 -4.34 2.03 16.74
N ASP A 218 -3.50 1.53 17.65
CA ASP A 218 -3.82 1.44 19.09
C ASP A 218 -3.80 2.79 19.83
N ASN A 219 -3.03 3.77 19.35
CA ASN A 219 -2.94 5.12 19.92
C ASN A 219 -2.97 6.20 18.83
N LYS A 220 -3.98 6.10 17.95
CA LYS A 220 -4.07 6.90 16.72
C LYS A 220 -4.13 8.42 16.96
N CYS A 221 -4.85 8.91 17.98
CA CYS A 221 -4.99 10.36 18.18
C CYS A 221 -3.65 11.02 18.56
N ALA A 222 -2.94 10.47 19.55
CA ALA A 222 -1.62 10.98 19.95
C ALA A 222 -0.58 10.80 18.82
N SER A 223 -0.64 9.68 18.10
CA SER A 223 0.24 9.42 16.96
C SER A 223 0.02 10.40 15.81
N ILE A 224 -1.23 10.81 15.55
CA ILE A 224 -1.57 11.85 14.58
C ILE A 224 -1.05 13.20 15.05
N GLN A 225 -1.33 13.57 16.30
CA GLN A 225 -0.89 14.85 16.86
C GLN A 225 0.63 15.00 16.75
N TYR A 226 1.39 13.99 17.15
CA TYR A 226 2.85 13.98 17.04
C TYR A 226 3.33 14.21 15.60
N ALA A 227 2.73 13.52 14.62
CA ALA A 227 3.08 13.66 13.21
C ALA A 227 2.81 15.07 12.70
N VAL A 228 1.69 15.68 13.11
CA VAL A 228 1.30 17.03 12.73
C VAL A 228 2.21 18.07 13.38
N ASP A 229 2.52 17.94 14.67
CA ASP A 229 3.42 18.85 15.39
C ASP A 229 4.83 18.83 14.81
N TRP A 230 5.35 17.62 14.55
CA TRP A 230 6.64 17.45 13.90
C TRP A 230 6.62 18.03 12.48
N GLY A 231 5.59 17.74 11.70
CA GLY A 231 5.50 18.24 10.33
C GLY A 231 5.37 19.77 10.25
N ASN A 232 4.67 20.38 11.21
CA ASN A 232 4.50 21.82 11.27
C ASN A 232 5.76 22.54 11.77
N SER A 233 6.62 21.89 12.54
CA SER A 233 7.95 22.41 12.90
C SER A 233 9.00 22.18 11.78
N HIS A 234 8.78 21.20 10.89
CA HIS A 234 9.71 20.83 9.82
C HIS A 234 9.14 21.04 8.41
N LYS A 235 8.39 22.13 8.19
CA LYS A 235 7.60 22.36 6.95
C LYS A 235 8.41 22.23 5.66
N GLN A 236 9.64 22.76 5.63
CA GLN A 236 10.50 22.69 4.44
C GLN A 236 10.90 21.25 4.12
N LEU A 237 11.29 20.48 5.14
CA LEU A 237 11.67 19.08 5.00
C LEU A 237 10.47 18.22 4.55
N VAL A 238 9.29 18.45 5.15
CA VAL A 238 8.05 17.78 4.71
C VAL A 238 7.74 18.12 3.25
N HIS A 239 7.82 19.40 2.88
CA HIS A 239 7.51 19.79 1.51
C HIS A 239 8.47 19.16 0.49
N SER A 240 9.78 19.18 0.75
CA SER A 240 10.78 18.62 -0.17
C SER A 240 10.67 17.10 -0.30
N PHE A 241 10.45 16.38 0.81
CA PHE A 241 10.22 14.95 0.77
C PHE A 241 8.95 14.63 -0.02
N TYR A 242 7.80 15.17 0.40
CA TYR A 242 6.51 14.73 -0.13
C TYR A 242 6.21 15.21 -1.57
N GLN A 243 6.80 16.32 -2.04
CA GLN A 243 6.68 16.71 -3.46
C GLN A 243 7.31 15.69 -4.42
N HIS A 244 8.46 15.11 -4.06
CA HIS A 244 9.12 14.13 -4.91
C HIS A 244 8.31 12.83 -5.02
N LEU A 245 7.57 12.50 -3.96
CA LEU A 245 6.85 11.24 -3.79
C LEU A 245 5.51 11.23 -4.51
N ASN A 246 4.82 12.37 -4.55
CA ASN A 246 3.55 12.50 -5.27
C ASN A 246 3.73 12.22 -6.77
N MET A 247 4.88 12.57 -7.35
CA MET A 247 5.19 12.22 -8.74
C MET A 247 5.21 10.69 -8.96
N HIS A 248 5.87 9.93 -8.10
CA HIS A 248 6.00 8.47 -8.25
C HIS A 248 4.65 7.76 -8.10
N VAL A 249 3.85 8.17 -7.12
CA VAL A 249 2.52 7.58 -6.87
C VAL A 249 1.55 7.86 -8.03
N ILE A 250 1.55 9.10 -8.54
CA ILE A 250 0.71 9.48 -9.69
C ILE A 250 1.12 8.68 -10.92
N THR A 251 2.42 8.57 -11.22
CA THR A 251 2.91 7.80 -12.38
C THR A 251 2.46 6.35 -12.31
N PHE A 252 2.53 5.72 -11.13
CA PHE A 252 2.09 4.34 -10.93
C PHE A 252 0.59 4.17 -11.24
N PHE A 253 -0.28 5.06 -10.74
CA PHE A 253 -1.72 4.98 -11.01
C PHE A 253 -2.09 5.33 -12.46
N THR A 254 -1.33 6.20 -13.13
CA THR A 254 -1.55 6.47 -14.57
C THR A 254 -1.07 5.35 -15.47
N ALA A 255 -0.09 4.55 -15.04
CA ALA A 255 0.43 3.42 -15.80
C ALA A 255 -0.52 2.21 -15.82
N GLU A 256 -1.45 2.10 -14.86
CA GLU A 256 -2.47 1.03 -14.85
C GLU A 256 -3.57 1.20 -15.91
N HIS A 257 -3.55 2.29 -16.69
CA HIS A 257 -4.46 2.52 -17.81
C HIS A 257 -3.91 2.00 -19.16
N TYR A 258 -2.72 1.39 -19.18
CA TYR A 258 -2.11 0.77 -20.36
C TYR A 258 -1.94 -0.74 -20.20
#